data_AF-A0A7S0EC66-F1
#
_entry.id   AF-A0A7S0EC66-F1
#
_cell.length_a   1.000
_cell.length_b   1.000
_cell.length_c   1.000
_cell.angle_alpha   90.00
_cell.angle_beta   90.00
_cell.angle_gamma   90.00
#
_symmetry.space_group_name_H-M   'P 1'
#
loop_
_entity.id
_entity.type
_entity.pdbx_description
1 polymer ?
#
loop_
_entity_poly.entity_id
_entity_poly.type
_entity_poly.pdbx_seq_one_letter_code
_entity_poly.pdbx_strand_id
1 'polypeptide(L)'
;VELAEGWHFVHGGDVVDKGGVVGGSVRVTRTLLRLKQRWPDRVTLVLGNRDINKMRLTSELHPSQLEPQRLASIAGPFWVPEAKAVSPLMYLQRLAAQKLPSTDARHNYEAAPSTGADRVARTHLVEAGLEAEVRALDTLAYRIKYVLKETMGADGELERRQKE
;
A
#
# COMPACT_ATOMS: atom_id res chain seq x y z
N VAL A 1 5.11 -26.81 -19.03
CA VAL A 1 4.24 -26.05 -19.95
C VAL A 1 5.05 -25.77 -21.19
N GLU A 2 4.53 -26.12 -22.35
CA GLU A 2 5.18 -25.97 -23.67
C GLU A 2 4.33 -25.03 -24.53
N LEU A 3 4.96 -24.25 -25.41
CA LEU A 3 4.28 -23.37 -26.36
C LEU A 3 4.40 -23.94 -27.78
N ALA A 4 3.27 -24.40 -28.34
CA ALA A 4 3.21 -24.97 -29.69
C ALA A 4 3.77 -23.99 -30.74
N GLU A 5 4.46 -24.50 -31.77
CA GLU A 5 5.12 -23.68 -32.79
C GLU A 5 4.19 -22.67 -33.46
N GLY A 6 4.70 -21.46 -33.76
CA GLY A 6 3.92 -20.38 -34.38
C GLY A 6 2.97 -19.61 -33.44
N TRP A 7 2.66 -20.13 -32.25
CA TRP A 7 1.78 -19.45 -31.30
C TRP A 7 2.48 -18.36 -30.49
N HIS A 8 1.77 -17.28 -30.19
CA HIS A 8 2.17 -16.27 -29.21
C HIS A 8 1.25 -16.36 -28.00
N PHE A 9 1.82 -16.20 -26.81
CA PHE A 9 1.09 -16.18 -25.55
C PHE A 9 1.16 -14.79 -24.92
N VAL A 10 -0.01 -14.26 -24.54
CA VAL A 10 -0.13 -12.96 -23.87
C VAL A 10 -0.88 -13.16 -22.57
N HIS A 11 -0.26 -12.80 -21.45
CA HIS A 11 -0.92 -12.74 -20.15
C HIS A 11 -1.27 -11.28 -19.80
N GLY A 12 -2.54 -11.01 -19.49
CA GLY A 12 -3.06 -9.65 -19.26
C GLY A 12 -2.65 -8.98 -17.94
N GLY A 13 -1.94 -9.70 -17.06
CA GLY A 13 -1.50 -9.22 -15.76
C GLY A 13 -2.41 -9.65 -14.62
N ASP A 14 -2.24 -9.03 -13.45
CA ASP A 14 -2.95 -9.31 -12.20
C ASP A 14 -2.84 -10.79 -11.77
N VAL A 15 -1.60 -11.31 -11.79
CA VAL A 15 -1.30 -12.73 -11.49
C VAL A 15 -1.56 -13.07 -10.01
N VAL A 16 -1.61 -12.06 -9.15
CA VAL A 16 -1.56 -12.18 -7.68
C VAL A 16 -2.87 -11.79 -6.96
N ASP A 17 -2.94 -12.07 -5.65
CA ASP A 17 -3.97 -11.68 -4.65
C ASP A 17 -5.32 -12.41 -4.58
N LYS A 18 -5.79 -13.16 -5.59
CA LYS A 18 -7.14 -13.81 -5.56
C LYS A 18 -7.16 -15.34 -5.66
N GLY A 19 -6.03 -16.01 -5.47
CA GLY A 19 -5.97 -17.48 -5.47
C GLY A 19 -6.50 -18.09 -4.17
N GLY A 20 -7.35 -19.12 -4.28
CA GLY A 20 -7.92 -19.85 -3.12
C GLY A 20 -6.99 -20.87 -2.46
N VAL A 21 -5.73 -20.97 -2.91
CA VAL A 21 -4.73 -21.91 -2.37
C VAL A 21 -3.45 -21.16 -2.04
N VAL A 22 -2.90 -21.40 -0.85
CA VAL A 22 -1.62 -20.84 -0.41
C VAL A 22 -0.52 -21.17 -1.44
N GLY A 23 0.25 -20.15 -1.80
CA GLY A 23 1.30 -20.26 -2.82
C GLY A 23 0.80 -20.41 -4.27
N GLY A 24 -0.51 -20.38 -4.53
CA GLY A 24 -1.08 -20.48 -5.88
C GLY A 24 -0.55 -19.41 -6.82
N SER A 25 -0.63 -18.14 -6.41
CA SER A 25 -0.08 -17.02 -7.19
C SER A 25 1.42 -17.17 -7.43
N VAL A 26 2.21 -17.62 -6.44
CA VAL A 26 3.65 -17.85 -6.60
C VAL A 26 3.93 -18.91 -7.66
N ARG A 27 3.15 -20.01 -7.69
CA ARG A 27 3.28 -21.06 -8.71
C ARG A 27 2.95 -20.54 -10.11
N VAL A 28 1.88 -19.75 -10.24
CA VAL A 28 1.49 -19.15 -11.52
C VAL A 28 2.55 -18.15 -11.99
N THR A 29 2.96 -17.21 -11.14
CA THR A 29 4.04 -16.24 -11.45
C THR A 29 5.32 -16.94 -11.88
N ARG A 30 5.79 -17.96 -11.14
CA ARG A 30 6.98 -18.74 -11.51
C ARG A 30 6.82 -19.43 -12.87
N THR A 31 5.64 -19.95 -13.17
CA THR A 31 5.35 -20.59 -14.46
C THR A 31 5.41 -19.56 -15.60
N LEU A 32 4.79 -18.40 -15.43
CA LEU A 32 4.80 -17.33 -16.43
C LEU A 32 6.22 -16.80 -16.70
N LEU A 33 7.03 -16.63 -15.66
CA LEU A 33 8.43 -16.22 -15.80
C LEU A 33 9.25 -17.26 -16.56
N ARG A 34 9.07 -18.56 -16.27
CA ARG A 34 9.74 -19.64 -17.01
C ARG A 34 9.33 -19.66 -18.48
N LEU A 35 8.04 -19.44 -18.79
CA LEU A 35 7.58 -19.30 -20.17
C LEU A 35 8.28 -18.12 -20.87
N LYS A 36 8.33 -16.95 -20.23
CA LYS A 36 8.99 -15.76 -20.79
C LYS A 36 10.49 -15.97 -21.03
N GLN A 37 11.17 -16.64 -20.10
CA GLN A 37 12.60 -16.95 -20.24
C GLN A 37 12.86 -17.93 -21.39
N ARG A 38 11.98 -18.91 -21.59
CA ARG A 38 12.16 -19.94 -22.63
C ARG A 38 11.74 -19.48 -24.02
N TRP A 39 10.76 -18.59 -24.12
CA TRP A 39 10.26 -18.04 -25.39
C TRP A 39 10.12 -16.51 -25.31
N PRO A 40 11.25 -15.77 -25.27
CA PRO A 40 11.24 -14.33 -25.01
C PRO A 40 10.43 -13.53 -26.02
N ASP A 41 10.48 -13.87 -27.30
CA ASP A 41 9.79 -13.11 -28.37
C ASP A 41 8.33 -13.55 -28.58
N ARG A 42 7.93 -14.67 -27.99
CA ARG A 42 6.61 -15.27 -28.19
C ARG A 42 5.73 -15.20 -26.96
N VAL A 43 6.29 -14.77 -25.83
CA VAL A 43 5.57 -14.59 -24.57
C VAL A 43 5.61 -13.11 -24.19
N THR A 44 4.43 -12.50 -24.11
CA THR A 44 4.26 -11.13 -23.61
C THR A 44 3.55 -11.17 -22.27
N LEU A 45 4.17 -10.58 -21.25
CA LEU A 45 3.59 -10.44 -19.91
C LEU A 45 3.24 -8.96 -19.72
N VAL A 46 1.95 -8.65 -19.73
CA VAL A 46 1.46 -7.33 -19.34
C VAL A 46 1.44 -7.26 -17.81
N LEU A 47 1.93 -6.17 -17.24
CA LEU A 47 1.89 -5.95 -15.81
C LEU A 47 0.56 -5.31 -15.44
N GLY A 48 -0.24 -6.04 -14.67
CA GLY A 48 -1.48 -5.53 -14.12
C GLY A 48 -1.25 -4.61 -12.94
N ASN A 49 -2.30 -3.90 -12.52
CA ASN A 49 -2.26 -2.99 -11.38
C ASN A 49 -1.77 -3.70 -10.10
N ARG A 50 -2.17 -4.95 -9.87
CA ARG A 50 -1.75 -5.70 -8.68
C ARG A 50 -0.29 -6.11 -8.77
N ASP A 51 0.18 -6.52 -9.94
CA ASP A 51 1.58 -6.90 -10.12
C ASP A 51 2.51 -5.72 -9.81
N ILE A 52 2.19 -4.54 -10.39
CA ILE A 52 2.96 -3.30 -10.19
C ILE A 52 2.92 -2.88 -8.72
N ASN A 53 1.74 -2.91 -8.10
CA ASN A 53 1.62 -2.54 -6.70
C ASN A 53 2.50 -3.41 -5.79
N LYS A 54 2.56 -4.73 -6.01
CA LYS A 54 3.39 -5.62 -5.18
C LYS A 54 4.89 -5.42 -5.37
N MET A 55 5.33 -4.95 -6.54
CA MET A 55 6.74 -4.57 -6.74
C MET A 55 7.18 -3.43 -5.84
N ARG A 56 6.25 -2.56 -5.39
CA ARG A 56 6.56 -1.49 -4.42
C ARG A 56 6.96 -2.04 -3.05
N LEU A 57 6.57 -3.26 -2.69
CA LEU A 57 6.87 -3.80 -1.37
C LEU A 57 8.37 -3.81 -1.07
N THR A 58 9.24 -4.00 -2.07
CA THR A 58 10.69 -3.99 -1.84
C THR A 58 11.22 -2.61 -1.43
N SER A 59 10.70 -1.53 -2.01
CA SER A 59 11.08 -0.17 -1.65
C SER A 59 10.41 0.27 -0.35
N GLU A 60 9.14 -0.08 -0.14
CA GLU A 60 8.34 0.26 1.05
C GLU A 60 8.81 -0.48 2.31
N LEU A 61 9.43 -1.66 2.14
CA LEU A 61 10.00 -2.45 3.25
C LEU A 61 11.44 -2.10 3.61
N HIS A 62 12.08 -1.19 2.85
CA HIS A 62 13.44 -0.81 3.15
C HIS A 62 13.50 -0.02 4.47
N PRO A 63 14.46 -0.29 5.38
CA PRO A 63 14.53 0.38 6.68
C PRO A 63 14.57 1.91 6.61
N SER A 64 15.18 2.47 5.56
CA SER A 64 15.23 3.93 5.34
C SER A 64 13.86 4.57 5.08
N GLN A 65 12.77 3.81 4.94
CA GLN A 65 11.42 4.35 4.88
C GLN A 65 10.93 4.87 6.24
N LEU A 66 11.54 4.43 7.34
CA LEU A 66 11.18 4.82 8.71
C LEU A 66 11.97 6.03 9.23
N GLU A 67 12.79 6.66 8.39
CA GLU A 67 13.48 7.90 8.77
C GLU A 67 12.44 8.98 9.17
N PRO A 68 12.53 9.60 10.35
CA PRO A 68 11.47 10.47 10.88
C PRO A 68 11.04 11.59 9.94
N GLN A 69 11.99 12.13 9.16
CA GLN A 69 11.74 13.24 8.24
C GLN A 69 10.97 12.79 6.97
N ARG A 70 10.87 11.48 6.71
CA ARG A 70 10.20 10.96 5.51
C ARG A 70 8.71 10.81 5.68
N LEU A 71 8.22 10.47 6.88
CA LEU A 71 6.78 10.21 7.10
C LEU A 71 5.90 11.38 6.61
N ALA A 72 6.29 12.61 6.95
CA ALA A 72 5.54 13.81 6.59
C ALA A 72 5.69 14.23 5.11
N SER A 73 6.74 13.78 4.43
CA SER A 73 6.98 14.13 3.01
C SER A 73 6.34 13.16 2.02
N ILE A 74 5.89 11.99 2.48
CA ILE A 74 5.24 11.01 1.62
C ILE A 74 3.79 11.42 1.35
N ALA A 75 3.49 11.71 0.09
CA ALA A 75 2.13 11.96 -0.38
C ALA A 75 1.29 10.67 -0.43
N GLY A 76 -0.02 10.82 -0.53
CA GLY A 76 -0.94 9.71 -0.82
C GLY A 76 -0.80 9.17 -2.25
N PRO A 77 -1.53 8.11 -2.61
CA PRO A 77 -1.50 7.53 -3.95
C PRO A 77 -1.97 8.53 -5.00
N PHE A 78 -1.11 8.87 -5.97
CA PHE A 78 -1.37 9.93 -6.97
C PHE A 78 -2.54 9.61 -7.93
N TRP A 79 -2.91 8.34 -8.06
CA TRP A 79 -4.03 7.88 -8.90
C TRP A 79 -5.39 7.94 -8.19
N VAL A 80 -5.41 8.25 -6.89
CA VAL A 80 -6.63 8.54 -6.14
C VAL A 80 -6.86 10.05 -6.18
N PRO A 81 -8.09 10.53 -6.46
CA PRO A 81 -8.39 11.96 -6.40
C PRO A 81 -7.90 12.57 -5.07
N GLU A 82 -7.25 13.72 -5.12
CA GLU A 82 -6.57 14.33 -3.97
C GLU A 82 -7.48 14.44 -2.73
N ALA A 83 -8.76 14.79 -2.95
CA ALA A 83 -9.80 14.85 -1.92
C ALA A 83 -10.02 13.54 -1.13
N LYS A 84 -9.64 12.40 -1.70
CA LYS A 84 -9.81 11.06 -1.13
C LYS A 84 -8.48 10.39 -0.81
N ALA A 85 -7.36 10.95 -1.27
CA ALA A 85 -6.05 10.36 -1.07
C ALA A 85 -5.65 10.43 0.40
N VAL A 86 -5.30 9.28 0.98
CA VAL A 86 -4.81 9.19 2.36
C VAL A 86 -3.29 9.02 2.28
N SER A 87 -2.53 9.87 2.97
CA SER A 87 -1.08 9.70 3.11
C SER A 87 -0.75 8.73 4.26
N PRO A 88 0.48 8.19 4.35
CA PRO A 88 0.87 7.38 5.48
C PRO A 88 0.73 8.13 6.81
N LEU A 89 1.11 9.42 6.85
CA LEU A 89 0.96 10.24 8.05
C LEU A 89 -0.50 10.35 8.48
N MET A 90 -1.42 10.64 7.55
CA MET A 90 -2.86 10.71 7.84
C MET A 90 -3.41 9.37 8.33
N TYR A 91 -2.97 8.27 7.73
CA TYR A 91 -3.35 6.93 8.15
C TYR A 91 -2.91 6.63 9.58
N LEU A 92 -1.63 6.89 9.92
CA LEU A 92 -1.12 6.66 11.27
C LEU A 92 -1.76 7.60 12.31
N GLN A 93 -2.02 8.86 11.96
CA GLN A 93 -2.75 9.79 12.82
C GLN A 93 -4.15 9.28 13.16
N ARG A 94 -4.88 8.73 12.18
CA ARG A 94 -6.20 8.12 12.41
C ARG A 94 -6.12 6.94 13.38
N LEU A 95 -5.12 6.07 13.21
CA LEU A 95 -4.91 4.93 14.12
C LEU A 95 -4.52 5.36 15.52
N ALA A 96 -3.64 6.36 15.65
CA ALA A 96 -3.23 6.91 16.93
C ALA A 96 -4.41 7.56 17.67
N ALA A 97 -5.25 8.33 16.97
CA ALA A 97 -6.45 8.93 17.53
C ALA A 97 -7.47 7.88 18.04
N GLN A 98 -7.54 6.70 17.42
CA GLN A 98 -8.39 5.60 17.90
C GLN A 98 -7.89 4.94 19.19
N LYS A 99 -6.58 5.05 19.49
CA LYS A 99 -5.97 4.49 20.70
C LYS A 99 -6.04 5.41 21.91
N LEU A 100 -6.09 6.72 21.69
CA LEU A 100 -6.17 7.68 22.78
C LEU A 100 -7.54 7.58 23.46
N PRO A 101 -7.60 7.51 24.80
CA PRO A 101 -8.85 7.51 25.53
C PRO A 101 -9.64 8.78 25.20
N SER A 102 -10.95 8.63 24.97
CA SER A 102 -11.82 9.74 24.59
C SER A 102 -12.03 10.68 25.79
N THR A 103 -11.10 11.59 26.00
CA THR A 103 -11.38 12.86 26.66
C THR A 103 -11.43 13.92 25.55
N ASP A 104 -12.65 14.30 25.18
CA ASP A 104 -13.05 15.46 24.37
C ASP A 104 -12.65 15.59 22.87
N ALA A 105 -11.87 14.69 22.27
CA ALA A 105 -11.38 14.87 20.89
C ALA A 105 -12.24 14.23 19.76
N ARG A 106 -13.51 13.85 19.99
CA ARG A 106 -14.34 13.18 18.96
C ARG A 106 -14.93 14.11 17.88
N HIS A 107 -14.73 15.42 17.94
CA HIS A 107 -15.48 16.38 17.11
C HIS A 107 -14.75 17.03 15.92
N ASN A 108 -13.46 16.79 15.66
CA ASN A 108 -12.73 17.61 14.67
C ASN A 108 -11.95 16.89 13.56
N TYR A 109 -12.16 15.60 13.31
CA TYR A 109 -11.44 14.88 12.24
C TYR A 109 -12.27 14.47 11.02
N GLU A 110 -13.48 15.01 10.86
CA GLU A 110 -14.19 15.05 9.57
C GLU A 110 -14.06 16.46 8.97
N ALA A 111 -12.93 16.77 8.36
CA ALA A 111 -12.81 17.97 7.53
C ALA A 111 -12.60 17.57 6.07
N ALA A 112 -13.55 17.98 5.23
CA ALA A 112 -13.51 17.96 3.76
C ALA A 112 -12.26 18.69 3.21
N PRO A 113 -11.92 18.50 1.92
CA PRO A 113 -10.70 19.05 1.34
C PRO A 113 -10.82 20.57 1.28
N SER A 114 -9.91 21.30 1.94
CA SER A 114 -9.81 22.76 1.82
C SER A 114 -8.51 23.17 1.13
N THR A 115 -8.64 24.20 0.29
CA THR A 115 -7.65 24.69 -0.65
C THR A 115 -6.52 25.46 0.02
N GLY A 116 -5.28 25.11 -0.37
CA GLY A 116 -4.15 26.00 -0.65
C GLY A 116 -3.52 26.84 0.47
N ALA A 117 -4.26 27.77 1.07
CA ALA A 117 -3.64 28.90 1.77
C ALA A 117 -3.85 28.91 3.29
N ASP A 118 -4.91 28.28 3.80
CA ASP A 118 -5.26 28.35 5.25
C ASP A 118 -4.59 27.25 6.10
N ARG A 119 -3.74 26.42 5.46
CA ARG A 119 -3.14 25.21 6.05
C ARG A 119 -1.98 25.48 7.02
N VAL A 120 -1.36 26.66 6.97
CA VAL A 120 -0.12 26.92 7.74
C VAL A 120 -0.41 27.34 9.19
N ALA A 121 -1.57 27.91 9.48
CA ALA A 121 -1.85 28.50 10.79
C ALA A 121 -2.58 27.59 11.80
N ARG A 122 -3.17 26.45 11.39
CA ARG A 122 -4.02 25.61 12.27
C ARG A 122 -3.50 24.19 12.59
N THR A 123 -2.23 23.88 12.36
CA THR A 123 -1.70 22.51 12.52
C THR A 123 -0.52 22.36 13.47
N HIS A 124 -0.28 23.33 14.37
CA HIS A 124 0.85 23.28 15.32
C HIS A 124 0.49 22.90 16.77
N LEU A 125 -0.70 22.36 17.02
CA LEU A 125 -1.02 21.68 18.28
C LEU A 125 -1.61 20.30 17.97
N VAL A 126 -0.79 19.44 17.36
CA VAL A 126 -0.99 18.00 17.55
C VAL A 126 -0.60 17.78 19.01
N GLU A 127 -1.55 17.41 19.88
CA GLU A 127 -1.25 17.10 21.28
C GLU A 127 0.00 16.21 21.34
N ALA A 128 0.97 16.53 22.20
CA ALA A 128 2.25 15.81 22.24
C ALA A 128 2.08 14.28 22.36
N GLY A 129 0.97 13.84 22.97
CA GLY A 129 0.57 12.42 23.02
C GLY A 129 0.26 11.82 21.65
N LEU A 130 -0.43 12.54 20.76
CA LEU A 130 -0.75 12.07 19.41
C LEU A 130 0.51 11.94 18.55
N GLU A 131 1.47 12.86 18.66
CA GLU A 131 2.76 12.70 17.95
C GLU A 131 3.57 11.49 18.43
N ALA A 132 3.61 11.26 19.75
CA ALA A 132 4.30 10.11 20.32
C ALA A 132 3.67 8.79 19.85
N GLU A 133 2.35 8.70 19.82
CA GLU A 133 1.62 7.53 19.31
C GLU A 133 1.85 7.32 17.81
N VAL A 134 1.85 8.39 16.99
CA VAL A 134 2.19 8.27 15.57
C VAL A 134 3.59 7.72 15.37
N ARG A 135 4.58 8.23 16.12
CA ARG A 135 5.97 7.73 16.08
C ARG A 135 6.05 6.26 16.50
N ALA A 136 5.31 5.85 17.53
CA ALA A 136 5.26 4.46 17.98
C ALA A 136 4.61 3.52 16.95
N LEU A 137 3.64 4.03 16.18
CA LEU A 137 2.97 3.29 15.10
C LEU A 137 3.77 3.27 13.80
N ASP A 138 4.74 4.16 13.60
CA ASP A 138 5.53 4.26 12.38
C ASP A 138 6.53 3.10 12.25
N THR A 139 6.01 1.94 11.88
CA THR A 139 6.75 0.70 11.69
C THR A 139 6.47 0.13 10.30
N LEU A 140 7.37 -0.72 9.79
CA LEU A 140 7.17 -1.39 8.50
C LEU A 140 5.82 -2.14 8.44
N ALA A 141 5.41 -2.77 9.55
CA ALA A 141 4.13 -3.47 9.62
C ALA A 141 2.94 -2.54 9.34
N TYR A 142 2.88 -1.38 9.99
CA TYR A 142 1.79 -0.41 9.74
C TYR A 142 1.92 0.30 8.38
N ARG A 143 3.14 0.49 7.86
CA ARG A 143 3.34 0.98 6.49
C ARG A 143 2.80 0.00 5.45
N ILE A 144 3.02 -1.31 5.63
CA ILE A 144 2.42 -2.33 4.77
C ILE A 144 0.91 -2.31 4.88
N LYS A 145 0.34 -2.20 6.08
CA LYS A 145 -1.12 -2.12 6.27
C LYS A 145 -1.71 -0.91 5.54
N TYR A 146 -1.06 0.25 5.63
CA TYR A 146 -1.41 1.44 4.84
C TYR A 146 -1.40 1.12 3.34
N VAL A 147 -0.31 0.57 2.82
CA VAL A 147 -0.18 0.26 1.38
C VAL A 147 -1.29 -0.70 0.94
N LEU A 148 -1.51 -1.79 1.69
CA LEU A 148 -2.54 -2.78 1.37
C LEU A 148 -3.93 -2.17 1.37
N LYS A 149 -4.27 -1.34 2.36
CA LYS A 149 -5.59 -0.72 2.48
C LYS A 149 -5.80 0.41 1.47
N GLU A 150 -4.99 1.46 1.56
CA GLU A 150 -5.23 2.75 0.90
C GLU A 150 -4.74 2.77 -0.56
N THR A 151 -3.84 1.85 -0.94
CA THR A 151 -3.28 1.83 -2.30
C THR A 151 -3.65 0.59 -3.12
N MET A 152 -3.88 -0.56 -2.47
CA MET A 152 -4.11 -1.84 -3.16
C MET A 152 -5.54 -2.39 -3.01
N GLY A 153 -6.38 -1.82 -2.14
CA GLY A 153 -7.73 -2.35 -1.88
C GLY A 153 -7.74 -3.77 -1.29
N ALA A 154 -6.71 -4.11 -0.53
CA ALA A 154 -6.48 -5.41 0.09
C ALA A 154 -6.40 -5.30 1.62
N ASP A 155 -7.28 -4.50 2.23
CA ASP A 155 -7.36 -4.33 3.69
C ASP A 155 -7.58 -5.68 4.39
N GLY A 156 -6.88 -5.92 5.50
CA GLY A 156 -6.95 -7.18 6.27
C GLY A 156 -6.25 -8.40 5.66
N GLU A 157 -5.68 -8.30 4.45
CA GLU A 157 -5.03 -9.46 3.81
C GLU A 157 -3.77 -9.92 4.57
N LEU A 158 -3.03 -8.99 5.20
CA LEU A 158 -1.86 -9.33 6.01
C LEU A 158 -2.25 -10.19 7.22
N GLU A 159 -3.27 -9.76 7.97
CA GLU A 159 -3.78 -10.46 9.14
C GLU A 159 -4.40 -11.80 8.76
N ARG A 160 -5.09 -11.87 7.62
CA ARG A 160 -5.65 -13.12 7.09
C ARG A 160 -4.54 -14.13 6.83
N ARG A 161 -3.45 -13.72 6.16
CA ARG A 161 -2.29 -14.58 5.86
C ARG A 161 -1.50 -15.00 7.09
N GLN A 162 -1.45 -14.19 8.14
CA GLN A 162 -0.80 -14.56 9.40
C GLN A 162 -1.51 -15.68 10.15
N LYS A 163 -2.80 -15.91 9.87
CA LYS A 163 -3.64 -16.94 10.52
C LYS A 163 -3.71 -18.25 9.73
N GLU A 164 -3.19 -18.27 8.50
CA GLU A 164 -3.09 -19.46 7.63
C GLU A 164 -1.80 -20.24 7.88
#